data_AF-A0A699X0R5-F1
#
_entry.id   AF-A0A699X0R5-F1
#
_cell.length_a   1.000
_cell.length_b   1.000
_cell.length_c   1.000
_cell.angle_alpha   90.00
_cell.angle_beta   90.00
_cell.angle_gamma   90.00
#
_symmetry.space_group_name_H-M   'P 1'
#
loop_
_entity.id
_entity.type
_entity.pdbx_description
1 polymer ?
#
loop_
_entity_poly.entity_id
_entity_poly.type
_entity_poly.pdbx_seq_one_letter_code
_entity_poly.pdbx_strand_id
1 'polypeptide(L)'
;MFVNIILIGVICVGFVLICKKAPRNVYSSSSTIDTNVAHYTYQELIIATDGFKDELGKGSFGIVYKGILGSNAVAVKKLDRVLKDGEKEFKTEVNAIGRTHHKNVVQLLGYC
;
A
#
# COMPACT_ATOMS: atom_id res chain seq x y z
N MET A 1 -15.60 40.90 14.64
CA MET A 1 -14.52 40.46 13.73
C MET A 1 -13.64 39.38 14.35
N PHE A 2 -13.19 39.52 15.61
CA PHE A 2 -12.35 38.52 16.30
C PHE A 2 -12.95 37.10 16.40
N VAL A 3 -14.27 37.00 16.64
CA VAL A 3 -14.97 35.70 16.76
C VAL A 3 -14.92 34.89 15.45
N ASN A 4 -15.00 35.54 14.30
CA ASN A 4 -14.91 34.85 12.99
C ASN A 4 -13.49 34.35 12.71
N ILE A 5 -12.45 35.07 13.13
CA ILE A 5 -11.05 34.64 12.97
C ILE A 5 -10.77 33.41 13.82
N ILE A 6 -11.26 33.38 15.07
CA ILE A 6 -11.13 32.22 15.96
C ILE A 6 -11.86 31.01 15.38
N LEU A 7 -13.08 31.19 14.85
CA LEU A 7 -13.86 30.11 14.26
C LEU A 7 -13.16 29.50 13.04
N ILE A 8 -12.63 30.34 12.14
CA ILE A 8 -11.85 29.87 10.98
C ILE A 8 -10.59 29.14 11.43
N GLY A 9 -9.89 29.66 12.45
CA GLY A 9 -8.70 29.02 13.01
C GLY A 9 -8.98 27.62 13.57
N VAL A 10 -10.08 27.46 14.33
CA VAL A 10 -10.48 26.15 14.88
C VAL A 10 -10.90 25.18 13.79
N ILE A 11 -11.61 25.64 12.76
CA ILE A 11 -11.98 24.81 11.61
C ILE A 11 -10.72 24.38 10.84
N CYS A 12 -9.81 25.29 10.54
CA CYS A 12 -8.55 24.99 9.85
C CYS A 12 -7.68 24.02 10.66
N VAL A 13 -7.51 24.25 11.97
CA VAL A 13 -6.74 23.36 12.85
C VAL A 13 -7.42 22.00 12.98
N GLY A 14 -8.74 21.97 13.15
CA GLY A 14 -9.52 20.72 13.18
C GLY A 14 -9.36 19.92 11.88
N PHE A 15 -9.47 20.57 10.73
CA PHE A 15 -9.26 19.95 9.42
C PHE A 15 -7.84 19.40 9.28
N VAL A 16 -6.82 20.18 9.69
CA VAL A 16 -5.42 19.76 9.66
C VAL A 16 -5.15 18.58 10.60
N LEU A 17 -5.76 18.55 11.79
CA LEU A 17 -5.61 17.43 12.73
C LEU A 17 -6.32 16.16 12.23
N ILE A 18 -7.46 16.29 11.55
CA ILE A 18 -8.15 15.19 10.89
C ILE A 18 -7.30 14.64 9.73
N CYS A 19 -6.70 15.51 8.91
CA CYS A 19 -5.77 15.09 7.84
C CYS A 19 -4.49 14.44 8.37
N LYS A 20 -4.03 14.81 9.57
CA LYS A 20 -2.82 14.24 10.19
C LYS A 20 -3.08 12.96 10.97
N LYS A 21 -4.33 12.56 11.22
CA LYS A 21 -4.65 11.32 11.93
C LYS A 21 -4.61 10.13 10.95
N ALA A 22 -3.42 9.89 10.41
CA ALA A 22 -3.10 8.61 9.79
C ALA A 22 -3.16 7.52 10.88
N PRO A 23 -3.93 6.44 10.70
CA PRO A 23 -3.99 5.37 11.68
C PRO A 23 -2.62 4.67 11.72
N ARG A 24 -1.87 4.86 12.81
CA ARG A 24 -0.77 3.96 13.19
C ARG A 24 -1.42 2.64 13.57
N ASN A 25 -1.53 1.71 12.63
CA ASN A 25 -1.91 0.35 12.94
C ASN A 25 -0.65 -0.52 12.99
N VAL A 26 -0.48 -1.17 14.15
CA VAL A 26 0.59 -2.11 14.45
C VAL A 26 0.37 -3.32 13.54
N TYR A 27 1.26 -3.49 12.57
CA TYR A 27 1.24 -4.62 11.66
C TYR A 27 1.67 -5.89 12.43
N SER A 28 0.71 -6.80 12.64
CA SER A 28 0.96 -8.09 13.27
C SER A 28 1.66 -9.03 12.29
N SER A 29 2.97 -9.15 12.47
CA SER A 29 3.80 -10.21 11.89
C SER A 29 3.26 -11.59 12.30
N SER A 30 2.51 -12.26 11.43
CA SER A 30 2.21 -13.69 11.57
C SER A 30 3.05 -14.47 10.55
N SER A 31 4.10 -15.10 11.03
CA SER A 31 5.11 -15.85 10.30
C SER A 31 4.75 -17.33 10.15
N THR A 32 4.71 -17.85 8.91
CA THR A 32 4.80 -19.30 8.63
C THR A 32 5.66 -19.58 7.38
N ILE A 33 6.94 -19.81 7.65
CA ILE A 33 7.96 -20.70 7.03
C ILE A 33 8.12 -20.74 5.48
N ASP A 34 9.31 -20.28 5.08
CA ASP A 34 10.18 -20.60 3.92
C ASP A 34 10.31 -19.61 2.74
N THR A 35 9.67 -18.44 2.82
CA THR A 35 10.13 -17.24 2.10
C THR A 35 9.75 -16.02 2.95
N ASN A 36 10.63 -15.03 3.07
CA ASN A 36 10.47 -13.85 3.93
C ASN A 36 9.46 -12.83 3.32
N VAL A 37 8.31 -13.33 2.87
CA VAL A 37 7.32 -12.60 2.07
C VAL A 37 5.99 -12.73 2.79
N ALA A 38 5.44 -11.61 3.25
CA ALA A 38 4.26 -11.61 4.10
C ALA A 38 2.95 -11.73 3.30
N HIS A 39 1.90 -12.24 3.94
CA HIS A 39 0.55 -12.24 3.38
C HIS A 39 -0.24 -11.06 3.93
N TYR A 40 -0.77 -10.21 3.06
CA TYR A 40 -1.62 -9.07 3.37
C TYR A 40 -3.04 -9.36 2.93
N THR A 41 -4.01 -8.90 3.70
CA THR A 41 -5.40 -8.86 3.25
C THR A 41 -5.61 -7.70 2.28
N TYR A 42 -6.62 -7.83 1.41
CA TYR A 42 -6.98 -6.75 0.49
C TYR A 42 -7.32 -5.45 1.22
N GLN A 43 -7.91 -5.55 2.40
CA GLN A 43 -8.24 -4.40 3.24
C GLN A 43 -6.99 -3.67 3.76
N GLU A 44 -5.94 -4.41 4.14
CA GLU A 44 -4.67 -3.81 4.52
C GLU A 44 -4.04 -3.05 3.35
N LEU A 45 -4.11 -3.59 2.13
CA LEU A 45 -3.62 -2.90 0.94
C LEU A 45 -4.45 -1.64 0.61
N ILE A 46 -5.77 -1.66 0.80
CA ILE A 46 -6.62 -0.46 0.69
C ILE A 46 -6.15 0.62 1.67
N ILE A 47 -5.98 0.26 2.94
CA ILE A 47 -5.57 1.21 3.99
C ILE A 47 -4.17 1.75 3.68
N ALA A 48 -3.23 0.88 3.31
CA ALA A 48 -1.86 1.27 3.00
C ALA A 48 -1.77 2.25 1.82
N THR A 49 -2.70 2.19 0.87
CA THR A 49 -2.68 2.98 -0.38
C THR A 49 -3.67 4.15 -0.41
N ASP A 50 -4.30 4.49 0.74
CA ASP A 50 -5.38 5.49 0.81
C ASP A 50 -6.49 5.20 -0.21
N GLY A 51 -6.86 3.92 -0.38
CA GLY A 51 -7.85 3.48 -1.34
C GLY A 51 -7.38 3.42 -2.80
N PHE A 52 -6.10 3.08 -3.03
CA PHE A 52 -5.48 3.05 -4.37
C PHE A 52 -5.55 4.41 -5.09
N LYS A 53 -5.24 5.49 -4.37
CA LYS A 53 -5.45 6.86 -4.85
C LYS A 53 -4.28 7.42 -5.67
N ASP A 54 -3.05 7.09 -5.28
CA ASP A 54 -1.83 7.68 -5.86
C ASP A 54 -1.17 6.66 -6.81
N GLU A 55 -1.49 6.77 -8.10
CA GLU A 55 -0.92 5.93 -9.16
C GLU A 55 0.52 6.36 -9.47
N LEU A 56 1.47 5.43 -9.29
CA LEU A 56 2.87 5.61 -9.65
C LEU A 56 3.14 5.20 -11.11
N GLY A 57 2.31 4.33 -11.66
CA GLY A 57 2.38 3.96 -13.07
C GLY A 57 1.46 2.81 -13.43
N LYS A 58 1.19 2.68 -14.73
CA LYS A 58 0.33 1.65 -15.31
C LYS A 58 1.04 0.97 -16.47
N GLY A 59 0.94 -0.35 -16.51
CA GLY A 59 1.48 -1.19 -17.57
C GLY A 59 0.49 -2.27 -18.00
N SER A 60 0.96 -3.19 -18.85
CA SER A 60 0.16 -4.32 -19.33
C SER A 60 -0.28 -5.26 -18.22
N PHE A 61 0.48 -5.34 -17.13
CA PHE A 61 0.25 -6.24 -15.99
C PHE A 61 -0.50 -5.57 -14.83
N GLY A 62 -1.06 -4.38 -15.04
CA GLY A 62 -1.83 -3.67 -14.02
C GLY A 62 -1.23 -2.33 -13.60
N ILE A 63 -1.60 -1.88 -12.40
CA ILE A 63 -1.34 -0.52 -11.90
C ILE A 63 -0.55 -0.59 -10.61
N VAL A 64 0.47 0.26 -10.48
CA VAL A 64 1.30 0.40 -9.29
C VAL A 64 0.84 1.64 -8.53
N TYR A 65 0.52 1.47 -7.25
CA TYR A 65 0.09 2.54 -6.37
C TYR A 65 1.13 2.80 -5.29
N LYS A 66 1.22 4.04 -4.83
CA LYS A 66 1.99 4.40 -3.65
C LYS A 66 1.23 3.94 -2.41
N GLY A 67 1.96 3.39 -1.44
CA GLY A 67 1.43 3.10 -0.12
C GLY A 67 2.42 3.34 1.00
N ILE A 68 1.95 3.23 2.23
CA ILE A 68 2.75 3.30 3.46
C ILE A 68 2.46 2.04 4.28
N LEU A 69 3.50 1.30 4.63
CA LEU A 69 3.44 0.20 5.59
C LEU A 69 4.30 0.53 6.81
N GLY A 70 3.66 0.77 7.95
CA GLY A 70 4.34 1.31 9.13
C GLY A 70 4.91 2.70 8.85
N SER A 71 6.24 2.82 8.85
CA SER A 71 6.96 4.05 8.51
C SER A 71 7.58 4.03 7.11
N ASN A 72 7.45 2.93 6.38
CA ASN A 72 8.13 2.73 5.10
C ASN A 72 7.19 3.00 3.93
N ALA A 73 7.68 3.72 2.92
CA ALA A 73 6.98 3.84 1.64
C ALA A 73 7.09 2.54 0.85
N VAL A 74 5.98 2.11 0.27
CA VAL A 74 5.88 0.87 -0.52
C VAL A 74 5.20 1.13 -1.86
N ALA A 75 5.47 0.27 -2.82
CA ALA A 75 4.76 0.22 -4.10
C ALA A 75 3.84 -1.02 -4.11
N VAL A 76 2.54 -0.81 -4.30
CA VAL A 76 1.54 -1.87 -4.34
C VAL A 76 1.09 -2.05 -5.79
N LYS A 77 1.52 -3.15 -6.41
CA LYS A 77 1.09 -3.51 -7.77
C LYS A 77 -0.21 -4.28 -7.70
N LYS A 78 -1.28 -3.71 -8.25
CA LYS A 78 -2.59 -4.34 -8.43
C LYS A 78 -2.70 -4.87 -9.85
N LEU A 79 -2.74 -6.19 -10.00
CA LEU A 79 -2.93 -6.84 -11.30
C LEU A 79 -4.34 -6.58 -11.82
N ASP A 80 -4.48 -6.41 -13.13
CA ASP A 80 -5.77 -6.19 -13.76
C ASP A 80 -6.55 -7.52 -13.85
N ARG A 81 -7.81 -7.53 -13.41
CA ARG A 81 -8.63 -8.76 -13.34
C ARG A 81 -9.20 -9.18 -14.69
N VAL A 82 -8.92 -8.42 -15.76
CA VAL A 82 -9.53 -8.59 -17.08
C VAL A 82 -9.02 -9.84 -17.81
N LEU A 83 -7.88 -10.40 -17.41
CA LEU A 83 -7.31 -11.58 -18.05
C LEU A 83 -7.80 -12.86 -17.35
N LYS A 84 -8.32 -13.81 -18.14
CA LYS A 84 -8.66 -15.18 -17.69
C LYS A 84 -7.51 -15.89 -16.98
N ASP A 85 -6.28 -15.41 -17.16
CA ASP A 85 -5.03 -15.94 -16.63
C ASP A 85 -4.46 -15.14 -15.44
N GLY A 86 -5.21 -14.22 -14.83
CA GLY A 86 -4.70 -13.33 -13.77
C GLY A 86 -4.07 -14.06 -12.56
N GLU A 87 -4.61 -15.23 -12.17
CA GLU A 87 -4.02 -16.06 -11.10
C GLU A 87 -2.67 -16.66 -11.52
N LYS A 88 -2.53 -17.06 -12.78
CA LYS A 88 -1.28 -17.59 -13.33
C LYS A 88 -0.23 -16.49 -13.43
N GLU A 89 -0.60 -15.30 -13.88
CA GLU A 89 0.30 -14.13 -13.91
C GLU A 89 0.75 -13.76 -12.50
N PHE A 90 -0.19 -13.70 -11.56
CA PHE A 90 0.11 -13.48 -10.14
C PHE A 90 1.12 -14.48 -9.60
N LYS A 91 0.84 -15.78 -9.76
CA LYS A 91 1.72 -16.85 -9.28
C LYS A 91 3.08 -16.81 -9.97
N THR A 92 3.13 -16.47 -11.24
CA THR A 92 4.39 -16.29 -11.99
C THR A 92 5.23 -15.18 -11.38
N GLU A 93 4.64 -14.01 -11.15
CA GLU A 93 5.36 -12.84 -10.63
C GLU A 93 5.82 -13.04 -9.18
N VAL A 94 4.95 -13.57 -8.33
CA VAL A 94 5.28 -13.89 -6.93
C VAL A 94 6.41 -14.93 -6.85
N ASN A 95 6.37 -15.98 -7.68
CA ASN A 95 7.44 -16.98 -7.70
C ASN A 95 8.77 -16.43 -8.24
N ALA A 96 8.73 -15.56 -9.25
CA ALA A 96 9.93 -14.99 -9.85
C ALA A 96 10.67 -14.04 -8.89
N ILE A 97 9.94 -13.17 -8.19
CA ILE A 97 10.55 -12.15 -7.33
C ILE A 97 10.68 -12.64 -5.88
N GLY A 98 9.77 -13.49 -5.40
CA GLY A 98 9.71 -13.93 -4.00
C GLY A 98 10.95 -14.66 -3.48
N ARG A 99 11.81 -15.17 -4.37
CA ARG A 99 13.08 -15.83 -4.03
C ARG A 99 14.31 -14.97 -4.30
N THR A 100 14.14 -13.78 -4.85
CA THR A 100 15.24 -12.91 -5.27
C THR A 100 15.52 -11.85 -4.21
N HIS A 101 16.69 -11.92 -3.58
CA HIS A 101 17.19 -10.89 -2.67
C HIS A 101 18.54 -10.39 -3.20
N HIS A 102 18.50 -9.31 -3.97
CA HIS A 102 19.69 -8.75 -4.62
C HIS A 102 19.62 -7.22 -4.67
N LYS A 103 20.75 -6.54 -4.47
CA LYS A 103 20.84 -5.07 -4.40
C LYS A 103 20.28 -4.30 -5.62
N ASN A 104 20.23 -4.96 -6.78
CA ASN A 104 19.76 -4.38 -8.04
C ASN A 104 18.36 -4.89 -8.46
N VAL A 105 17.69 -5.65 -7.60
CA VAL A 105 16.35 -6.19 -7.86
C VAL A 105 15.43 -5.73 -6.75
N VAL A 106 14.24 -5.26 -7.11
CA VAL A 106 13.23 -4.88 -6.13
C VAL A 106 12.85 -6.09 -5.27
N GLN A 107 12.81 -5.90 -3.95
CA GLN A 107 12.42 -6.94 -3.02
C GLN A 107 10.91 -7.01 -2.91
N LEU A 108 10.33 -8.20 -3.07
CA LEU A 108 8.93 -8.44 -2.76
C LEU A 108 8.75 -8.53 -1.24
N LEU A 109 7.95 -7.63 -0.68
CA LEU A 109 7.65 -7.62 0.76
C LEU A 109 6.48 -8.53 1.12
N GLY A 110 5.55 -8.75 0.18
CA GLY A 110 4.39 -9.60 0.39
C GLY A 110 3.41 -9.59 -0.77
N TYR A 111 2.30 -10.31 -0.59
CA TYR A 111 1.23 -10.48 -1.55
C TYR A 111 -0.13 -10.53 -0.85
N CYS A 112 -1.22 -10.51 -1.63
CA CYS A 112 -2.61 -10.59 -1.18
C CYS A 112 -3.37 -11.64 -2.00
#